data_AF-A0A5D6Y4T4-F1
#
_entry.id   AF-A0A5D6Y4T4-F1
#
_cell.length_a   1.000
_cell.length_b   1.000
_cell.length_c   1.000
_cell.angle_alpha   90.00
_cell.angle_beta   90.00
_cell.angle_gamma   90.00
#
_symmetry.space_group_name_H-M   'P 1'
#
loop_
_entity.id
_entity.type
_entity.pdbx_description
1 polymer ?
#
loop_
_entity_poly.entity_id
_entity_poly.type
_entity_poly.pdbx_seq_one_letter_code
_entity_poly.pdbx_strand_id
1 'polypeptide(L)'
;MAIHSKLAQDEVEGDGDINILDLTTDIEVETRDMQEIKRLVSTTNDPERKASLEEQLRELELASVQAEQLTVDAASSAPAKDASGQRRKSFRPTSAKPRMLLSALSEDHEVHSTSTTFANLDAYRQENGPSLVAEVLSSSFDDQFPASSVLTNDQCTFWMSSGMFPQFLRLVLREPMPITAVEISCCHVKKLKIRSSRSRRTSLTLGTVDPKTPLAPTATEFEVPSSDGSSQSTHRIPLAGISGDVEVVEIVIESGYSDFVCVYFVHLRLADPPAASDADDGGNDDNDSQAKR
;
A
#
# COMPACT_ATOMS: atom_id res chain seq x y z
N MET A 1 45.00 -66.28 1.73
CA MET A 1 45.53 -66.40 3.10
C MET A 1 45.38 -65.06 3.79
N ALA A 2 44.74 -65.07 4.98
CA ALA A 2 44.91 -64.20 6.15
C ALA A 2 44.82 -62.66 5.96
N ILE A 3 43.78 -61.93 6.41
CA ILE A 3 43.17 -61.69 7.75
C ILE A 3 43.98 -60.71 8.64
N HIS A 4 43.21 -59.78 9.26
CA HIS A 4 43.46 -58.82 10.37
C HIS A 4 43.74 -57.36 9.94
N SER A 5 42.89 -56.33 10.18
CA SER A 5 42.01 -55.87 11.29
C SER A 5 42.64 -54.70 12.08
N LYS A 6 41.99 -53.53 12.04
CA LYS A 6 41.85 -52.49 13.10
C LYS A 6 41.01 -51.37 12.49
N LEU A 7 39.73 -51.22 12.83
CA LEU A 7 39.14 -50.71 14.08
C LEU A 7 39.67 -49.32 14.46
N ALA A 8 38.95 -48.29 14.03
CA ALA A 8 38.75 -47.04 14.75
C ALA A 8 37.34 -46.56 14.38
N GLN A 9 36.48 -46.53 15.40
CA GLN A 9 35.14 -45.95 15.39
C GLN A 9 35.28 -44.43 15.33
N ASP A 10 34.57 -43.79 14.40
CA ASP A 10 34.11 -42.42 14.58
C ASP A 10 32.57 -42.50 14.53
N GLU A 11 31.97 -42.51 15.71
CA GLU A 11 30.56 -42.19 15.88
C GLU A 11 30.46 -40.67 15.76
N VAL A 12 30.07 -40.19 14.58
CA VAL A 12 29.54 -38.83 14.46
C VAL A 12 28.08 -38.91 14.85
N GLU A 13 27.85 -38.69 16.13
CA GLU A 13 26.57 -38.32 16.72
C GLU A 13 26.14 -37.00 16.05
N GLY A 14 25.37 -37.11 14.97
CA GLY A 14 24.73 -35.98 14.32
C GLY A 14 23.55 -35.54 15.17
N ASP A 15 23.81 -34.60 16.08
CA ASP A 15 22.77 -33.78 16.71
C ASP A 15 21.90 -33.21 15.59
N GLY A 16 20.67 -33.74 15.50
CA GLY A 16 19.63 -33.24 14.61
C GLY A 16 19.08 -31.95 15.17
N ASP A 17 19.85 -30.86 15.05
CA ASP A 17 19.34 -29.51 15.16
C ASP A 17 18.30 -29.31 14.05
N ILE A 18 17.03 -29.46 14.39
CA ILE A 18 15.90 -29.17 13.51
C ILE A 18 16.00 -27.67 13.20
N ASN A 19 16.44 -27.33 11.99
CA ASN A 19 16.52 -25.95 11.51
C ASN A 19 15.11 -25.35 11.48
N ILE A 20 14.75 -24.63 12.53
CA ILE A 20 13.49 -23.89 12.64
C ILE A 20 13.30 -22.91 11.47
N LEU A 21 14.39 -22.47 10.83
CA LEU A 21 14.37 -21.61 9.65
C LEU A 21 13.92 -22.33 8.37
N ASP A 22 14.10 -23.66 8.27
CA ASP A 22 13.71 -24.47 7.11
C ASP A 22 12.19 -24.70 7.10
N LEU A 23 11.60 -24.91 8.29
CA LEU A 23 10.16 -25.06 8.48
C LEU A 23 9.37 -23.78 8.13
N THR A 24 9.92 -22.59 8.41
CA THR A 24 9.24 -21.33 8.07
C THR A 24 9.18 -21.08 6.58
N THR A 25 10.23 -21.42 5.83
CA THR A 25 10.23 -21.29 4.37
C THR A 25 9.31 -22.31 3.71
N ASP A 26 9.22 -23.51 4.25
CA ASP A 26 8.30 -24.54 3.74
C ASP A 26 6.83 -24.16 3.92
N ILE A 27 6.48 -23.53 5.05
CA ILE A 27 5.13 -23.01 5.30
C ILE A 27 4.76 -21.86 4.33
N GLU A 28 5.70 -20.97 4.04
CA GLU A 28 5.47 -19.86 3.09
C GLU A 28 5.27 -20.38 1.65
N VAL A 29 6.00 -21.42 1.24
CA VAL A 29 5.82 -22.07 -0.07
C VAL A 29 4.45 -22.77 -0.13
N GLU A 30 4.07 -23.51 0.90
CA GLU A 30 2.80 -24.24 0.95
C GLU A 30 1.58 -23.29 0.90
N THR A 31 1.64 -22.15 1.59
CA THR A 31 0.57 -21.15 1.56
C THR A 31 0.40 -20.48 0.19
N ARG A 32 1.49 -20.29 -0.55
CA ARG A 32 1.46 -19.79 -1.93
C ARG A 32 0.81 -20.79 -2.88
N ASP A 33 1.18 -22.06 -2.79
CA ASP A 33 0.62 -23.13 -3.62
C ASP A 33 -0.88 -23.31 -3.37
N MET A 34 -1.31 -23.21 -2.11
CA MET A 34 -2.73 -23.22 -1.75
C MET A 34 -3.52 -22.07 -2.40
N GLN A 35 -2.96 -20.85 -2.42
CA GLN A 35 -3.62 -19.70 -3.07
C GLN A 35 -3.71 -19.87 -4.59
N GLU A 36 -2.67 -20.43 -5.21
CA GLU A 36 -2.67 -20.70 -6.65
C GLU A 36 -3.70 -21.76 -7.03
N ILE A 37 -3.80 -22.85 -6.28
CA ILE A 37 -4.82 -23.90 -6.50
C ILE A 37 -6.23 -23.32 -6.33
N LYS A 38 -6.48 -22.48 -5.31
CA LYS A 38 -7.77 -21.77 -5.12
C LYS A 38 -8.14 -20.93 -6.35
N ARG A 39 -7.17 -20.25 -6.95
CA ARG A 39 -7.35 -19.49 -8.20
C ARG A 39 -7.65 -20.42 -9.39
N LEU A 40 -6.96 -21.55 -9.50
CA LEU A 40 -7.18 -22.53 -10.58
C LEU A 40 -8.56 -23.21 -10.49
N VAL A 41 -9.00 -23.57 -9.29
CA VAL A 41 -10.37 -24.10 -9.04
C VAL A 41 -11.44 -23.08 -9.45
N SER A 42 -11.19 -21.80 -9.19
CA SER A 42 -12.14 -20.72 -9.50
C SER A 42 -12.20 -20.38 -10.99
N THR A 43 -11.17 -20.71 -11.77
CA THR A 43 -11.04 -20.35 -13.19
C THR A 43 -11.21 -21.53 -14.14
N THR A 44 -11.14 -22.76 -13.65
CA THR A 44 -11.35 -23.96 -14.47
C THR A 44 -12.83 -24.24 -14.71
N ASN A 45 -13.19 -24.51 -15.97
CA ASN A 45 -14.55 -24.91 -16.38
C ASN A 45 -14.69 -26.44 -16.56
N ASP A 46 -13.58 -27.18 -16.44
CA ASP A 46 -13.56 -28.64 -16.57
C ASP A 46 -13.88 -29.30 -15.21
N PRO A 47 -14.97 -30.09 -15.10
CA PRO A 47 -15.41 -30.68 -13.84
C PRO A 47 -14.44 -31.73 -13.29
N GLU A 48 -13.76 -32.50 -14.14
CA GLU A 48 -12.82 -33.55 -13.69
C GLU A 48 -11.54 -32.89 -13.15
N ARG A 49 -11.04 -31.89 -13.86
CA ARG A 49 -9.89 -31.10 -13.40
C ARG A 49 -10.20 -30.31 -12.14
N LYS A 50 -11.42 -29.79 -12.01
CA LYS A 50 -11.88 -29.08 -10.81
C LYS A 50 -11.88 -30.00 -9.59
N ALA A 51 -12.44 -31.21 -9.72
CA ALA A 51 -12.46 -32.20 -8.64
C ALA A 51 -11.05 -32.59 -8.19
N SER A 52 -10.12 -32.76 -9.12
CA SER A 52 -8.71 -33.05 -8.81
C SER A 52 -8.02 -31.90 -8.05
N LEU A 53 -8.24 -30.65 -8.46
CA LEU A 53 -7.67 -29.49 -7.77
C LEU A 53 -8.29 -29.27 -6.39
N GLU A 54 -9.60 -29.52 -6.22
CA GLU A 54 -10.26 -29.48 -4.92
C GLU A 54 -9.75 -30.57 -3.96
N GLU A 55 -9.40 -31.75 -4.49
CA GLU A 55 -8.77 -32.82 -3.70
C GLU A 55 -7.35 -32.45 -3.26
N GLN A 56 -6.53 -31.90 -4.16
CA GLN A 56 -5.19 -31.40 -3.83
C GLN A 56 -5.22 -30.29 -2.77
N LEU A 57 -6.20 -29.38 -2.87
CA LEU A 57 -6.40 -28.33 -1.88
C LEU A 57 -6.72 -28.90 -0.50
N ARG A 58 -7.55 -29.96 -0.44
CA ARG A 58 -7.88 -30.64 0.82
C ARG A 58 -6.66 -31.33 1.42
N GLU A 59 -5.80 -31.92 0.58
CA GLU A 59 -4.55 -32.57 1.02
C GLU A 59 -3.58 -31.56 1.64
N LEU A 60 -3.37 -30.41 0.98
CA LEU A 60 -2.53 -29.32 1.51
C LEU A 60 -3.09 -28.71 2.80
N GLU A 61 -4.40 -28.53 2.91
CA GLU A 61 -5.00 -28.05 4.17
C GLU A 61 -4.78 -29.07 5.32
N LEU A 62 -4.76 -30.37 5.03
CA LEU A 62 -4.48 -31.43 6.02
C LEU A 62 -2.99 -31.50 6.41
N ALA A 63 -2.09 -31.25 5.46
CA ALA A 63 -0.65 -31.18 5.70
C ALA A 63 -0.28 -29.96 6.55
N SER A 64 -0.85 -28.79 6.24
CA SER A 64 -0.67 -27.56 7.01
C SER A 64 -1.09 -27.72 8.49
N VAL A 65 -2.23 -28.35 8.76
CA VAL A 65 -2.69 -28.61 10.15
C VAL A 65 -1.75 -29.58 10.89
N GLN A 66 -1.16 -30.57 10.20
CA GLN A 66 -0.19 -31.49 10.80
C GLN A 66 1.14 -30.80 11.11
N ALA A 67 1.61 -29.92 10.24
CA ALA A 67 2.81 -29.11 10.47
C ALA A 67 2.62 -28.14 11.65
N GLU A 68 1.45 -27.52 11.78
CA GLU A 68 1.10 -26.68 12.93
C GLU A 68 1.09 -27.49 14.24
N GLN A 69 0.56 -28.72 14.23
CA GLN A 69 0.57 -29.59 15.42
C GLN A 69 2.00 -29.97 15.86
N LEU A 70 2.89 -30.28 14.91
CA LEU A 70 4.29 -30.64 15.19
C LEU A 70 5.09 -29.46 15.76
N THR A 71 4.82 -28.24 15.30
CA THR A 71 5.49 -27.03 15.82
C THR A 71 5.05 -26.69 17.26
N VAL A 72 3.78 -26.91 17.60
CA VAL A 72 3.27 -26.72 18.97
C VAL A 72 3.86 -27.74 19.95
N ASP A 73 4.04 -28.99 19.52
CA ASP A 73 4.63 -30.04 20.38
C ASP A 73 6.13 -29.83 20.61
N ALA A 74 6.88 -29.32 19.62
CA ALA A 74 8.30 -28.99 19.75
C ALA A 74 8.55 -27.83 20.73
N ALA A 75 7.66 -26.83 20.80
CA ALA A 75 7.78 -25.71 21.74
C ALA A 75 7.50 -26.10 23.20
N SER A 76 6.86 -27.26 23.45
CA SER A 76 6.48 -27.71 24.79
C SER A 76 7.53 -28.58 25.52
N SER A 77 8.66 -28.91 24.86
CA SER A 77 9.64 -29.88 25.37
C SER A 77 11.07 -29.37 25.62
N ALA A 78 11.32 -28.05 25.56
CA ALA A 78 12.67 -27.50 25.81
C ALA A 78 13.04 -27.45 27.31
N PRO A 79 14.21 -27.99 27.74
CA PRO A 79 14.65 -27.96 29.13
C PRO A 79 15.26 -26.61 29.53
N ALA A 80 14.76 -26.06 30.64
CA ALA A 80 15.26 -24.82 31.25
C ALA A 80 16.72 -24.98 31.74
N LYS A 81 17.62 -24.13 31.25
CA LYS A 81 18.95 -23.92 31.84
C LYS A 81 19.04 -22.56 32.52
N ASP A 82 19.46 -22.63 33.78
CA ASP A 82 19.71 -21.55 34.72
C ASP A 82 20.74 -20.52 34.22
N ALA A 83 20.44 -19.24 34.43
CA ALA A 83 21.46 -18.21 34.67
C ALA A 83 20.88 -16.98 35.39
N SER A 84 21.05 -16.99 36.72
CA SER A 84 21.38 -15.85 37.59
C SER A 84 20.87 -14.44 37.27
N GLY A 85 19.89 -14.01 38.06
CA GLY A 85 20.11 -12.91 39.00
C GLY A 85 20.01 -11.47 38.48
N GLN A 86 18.82 -10.87 38.61
CA GLN A 86 18.67 -9.50 39.11
C GLN A 86 17.25 -9.26 39.66
N ARG A 87 17.15 -9.26 41.00
CA ARG A 87 15.95 -8.88 41.75
C ARG A 87 15.61 -7.41 41.46
N ARG A 88 14.56 -7.16 40.69
CA ARG A 88 13.86 -5.87 40.72
C ARG A 88 12.47 -6.03 41.34
N LYS A 89 12.26 -5.19 42.34
CA LYS A 89 11.23 -5.25 43.37
C LYS A 89 9.86 -4.94 42.77
N SER A 90 8.89 -5.78 43.10
CA SER A 90 7.46 -5.59 42.88
C SER A 90 7.00 -4.24 43.44
N PHE A 91 6.54 -3.34 42.56
CA PHE A 91 5.71 -2.21 42.97
C PHE A 91 4.27 -2.69 43.02
N ARG A 92 3.72 -2.79 44.23
CA ARG A 92 2.27 -2.85 44.44
C ARG A 92 1.76 -1.41 44.52
N PRO A 93 0.77 -1.00 43.72
CA PRO A 93 0.00 0.20 44.04
C PRO A 93 -0.98 -0.14 45.18
N THR A 94 -0.63 0.23 46.40
CA THR A 94 -1.57 0.37 47.50
C THR A 94 -2.18 1.76 47.45
N SER A 95 -3.50 1.86 47.22
CA SER A 95 -4.40 2.78 47.94
C SER A 95 -5.71 2.92 47.18
N ALA A 96 -6.65 2.03 47.50
CA ALA A 96 -8.07 2.28 47.31
C ALA A 96 -8.50 3.45 48.23
N LYS A 97 -9.03 4.54 47.65
CA LYS A 97 -9.84 5.53 48.37
C LYS A 97 -11.30 5.37 47.94
N PRO A 98 -12.26 5.46 48.87
CA PRO A 98 -13.66 5.17 48.60
C PRO A 98 -14.39 6.36 47.95
N ARG A 99 -15.32 6.01 47.05
CA ARG A 99 -16.57 6.66 46.66
C ARG A 99 -16.67 8.19 46.81
N MET A 100 -16.69 8.88 45.68
CA MET A 100 -17.58 10.01 45.48
C MET A 100 -18.78 9.57 44.64
N LEU A 101 -19.99 9.76 45.18
CA LEU A 101 -21.25 9.65 44.45
C LEU A 101 -21.29 10.79 43.44
N LEU A 102 -21.14 10.46 42.15
CA LEU A 102 -21.46 11.39 41.07
C LEU A 102 -22.98 11.50 40.98
N SER A 103 -23.49 12.70 41.21
CA SER A 103 -24.88 13.08 40.95
C SER A 103 -25.22 12.77 39.50
N ALA A 104 -26.33 12.08 39.26
CA ALA A 104 -26.86 11.90 37.91
C ALA A 104 -27.21 13.28 37.34
N LEU A 105 -26.49 13.69 36.29
CA LEU A 105 -26.87 14.84 35.48
C LEU A 105 -28.14 14.46 34.73
N SER A 106 -29.19 15.23 34.98
CA SER A 106 -30.45 15.23 34.25
C SER A 106 -30.20 15.33 32.75
N GLU A 107 -30.88 14.49 31.99
CA GLU A 107 -31.02 14.56 30.54
C GLU A 107 -31.41 15.98 30.12
N ASP A 108 -30.47 16.70 29.50
CA ASP A 108 -30.81 17.86 28.69
C ASP A 108 -31.25 17.37 27.31
N HIS A 109 -32.49 17.72 27.01
CA HIS A 109 -33.18 17.51 25.76
C HIS A 109 -32.45 18.17 24.57
N GLU A 110 -32.49 17.48 23.44
CA GLU A 110 -32.54 18.04 22.08
C GLU A 110 -31.34 18.87 21.59
N VAL A 111 -30.28 18.17 21.17
CA VAL A 111 -29.53 18.62 19.99
C VAL A 111 -30.12 17.91 18.77
N HIS A 112 -30.90 18.66 18.00
CA HIS A 112 -31.47 18.22 16.74
C HIS A 112 -30.35 17.75 15.80
N SER A 113 -30.38 16.47 15.41
CA SER A 113 -29.46 15.82 14.49
C SER A 113 -29.62 16.31 13.04
N THR A 114 -29.47 17.61 12.82
CA THR A 114 -29.39 18.24 11.50
C THR A 114 -28.08 19.00 11.40
N SER A 115 -26.95 18.28 11.55
CA SER A 115 -25.63 18.83 11.25
C SER A 115 -24.89 17.87 10.35
N THR A 116 -25.07 18.08 9.04
CA THR A 116 -24.38 17.42 7.92
C THR A 116 -22.90 17.80 7.80
N THR A 117 -22.26 18.25 8.89
CA THR A 117 -20.98 18.96 8.80
C THR A 117 -19.77 18.18 9.31
N PHE A 118 -19.93 17.08 10.06
CA PHE A 118 -18.77 16.31 10.55
C PHE A 118 -18.44 15.06 9.75
N ALA A 119 -19.42 14.42 9.10
CA ALA A 119 -19.16 13.26 8.22
C ALA A 119 -18.40 13.65 6.93
N ASN A 120 -18.57 14.89 6.45
CA ASN A 120 -17.85 15.41 5.28
C ASN A 120 -16.40 15.83 5.60
N LEU A 121 -16.06 16.07 6.87
CA LEU A 121 -14.69 16.43 7.27
C LEU A 121 -13.75 15.22 7.27
N ASP A 122 -14.23 14.04 7.65
CA ASP A 122 -13.44 12.81 7.58
C ASP A 122 -13.33 12.26 6.15
N ALA A 123 -14.32 12.51 5.29
CA ALA A 123 -14.26 12.18 3.87
C ALA A 123 -13.18 12.99 3.11
N TYR A 124 -12.88 14.21 3.57
CA TYR A 124 -11.75 15.00 3.05
C TYR A 124 -10.42 14.66 3.73
N ARG A 125 -10.44 14.10 4.95
CA ARG A 125 -9.23 13.70 5.68
C ARG A 125 -8.68 12.34 5.23
N GLN A 126 -9.52 11.49 4.65
CA GLN A 126 -9.12 10.30 3.89
C GLN A 126 -8.74 10.70 2.46
N GLU A 127 -7.63 11.43 2.30
CA GLU A 127 -7.11 11.76 0.98
C GLU A 127 -6.65 10.50 0.23
N ASN A 128 -7.56 9.92 -0.55
CA ASN A 128 -7.39 9.43 -1.92
C ASN A 128 -6.28 8.40 -2.25
N GLY A 129 -5.56 7.84 -1.28
CA GLY A 129 -4.44 6.93 -1.53
C GLY A 129 -4.85 5.57 -2.14
N PRO A 130 -5.44 4.65 -1.37
CA PRO A 130 -5.69 3.28 -1.85
C PRO A 130 -7.00 3.12 -2.64
N SER A 131 -7.98 4.01 -2.47
CA SER A 131 -9.31 3.84 -3.09
C SER A 131 -9.35 4.22 -4.57
N LEU A 132 -8.58 5.23 -4.98
CA LEU A 132 -8.60 5.72 -6.37
C LEU A 132 -7.69 4.92 -7.30
N VAL A 133 -6.66 4.29 -6.74
CA VAL A 133 -5.63 3.57 -7.49
C VAL A 133 -6.02 2.09 -7.56
N ALA A 134 -5.98 1.54 -8.78
CA ALA A 134 -6.20 0.13 -9.05
C ALA A 134 -4.91 -0.68 -8.84
N GLU A 135 -3.79 -0.13 -9.32
CA GLU A 135 -2.51 -0.82 -9.36
C GLU A 135 -1.36 0.18 -9.25
N VAL A 136 -0.30 -0.23 -8.56
CA VAL A 136 0.98 0.50 -8.49
C VAL A 136 2.07 -0.38 -9.08
N LEU A 137 2.73 0.11 -10.11
CA LEU A 137 3.86 -0.54 -10.75
C LEU A 137 5.14 0.23 -10.41
N SER A 138 6.26 -0.47 -10.30
CA SER A 138 7.57 0.16 -10.08
C SER A 138 8.66 -0.53 -10.88
N SER A 139 9.78 0.16 -11.06
CA SER A 139 11.04 -0.44 -11.51
C SER A 139 11.82 -1.16 -10.41
N SER A 140 11.52 -0.88 -9.13
CA SER A 140 12.15 -1.53 -7.98
C SER A 140 11.16 -2.47 -7.30
N PHE A 141 11.58 -3.70 -7.07
CA PHE A 141 10.80 -4.78 -6.46
C PHE A 141 11.55 -5.27 -5.23
N ASP A 142 11.40 -4.53 -4.13
CA ASP A 142 11.86 -4.94 -2.81
C ASP A 142 10.64 -5.27 -1.95
N ASP A 143 10.57 -6.50 -1.45
CA ASP A 143 9.45 -6.98 -0.64
C ASP A 143 9.36 -6.26 0.71
N GLN A 144 10.47 -5.72 1.23
CA GLN A 144 10.49 -4.90 2.44
C GLN A 144 9.99 -3.48 2.19
N PHE A 145 10.11 -2.98 0.95
CA PHE A 145 9.74 -1.61 0.56
C PHE A 145 8.82 -1.63 -0.67
N PRO A 146 7.63 -2.26 -0.59
CA PRO A 146 6.79 -2.50 -1.76
C PRO A 146 6.24 -1.20 -2.33
N ALA A 147 6.00 -1.18 -3.64
CA ALA A 147 5.50 0.01 -4.34
C ALA A 147 4.13 0.47 -3.81
N SER A 148 3.29 -0.44 -3.30
CA SER A 148 2.00 -0.11 -2.67
C SER A 148 2.13 0.75 -1.41
N SER A 149 3.29 0.76 -0.75
CA SER A 149 3.52 1.58 0.45
C SER A 149 3.28 3.07 0.19
N VAL A 150 3.52 3.55 -1.05
CA VAL A 150 3.33 4.97 -1.39
C VAL A 150 1.88 5.44 -1.36
N LEU A 151 0.91 4.52 -1.29
CA LEU A 151 -0.51 4.84 -1.13
C LEU A 151 -0.94 4.91 0.33
N THR A 152 -0.07 4.47 1.24
CA THR A 152 -0.32 4.46 2.68
C THR A 152 0.22 5.77 3.26
N ASN A 153 -0.61 6.50 3.98
CA ASN A 153 -0.20 7.76 4.62
C ASN A 153 0.46 7.47 5.98
N ASP A 154 1.48 6.61 5.98
CA ASP A 154 2.32 6.33 7.16
C ASP A 154 3.74 6.83 6.89
N GLN A 155 4.31 7.52 7.87
CA GLN A 155 5.66 8.08 7.82
C GLN A 155 6.73 7.00 7.90
N CYS A 156 6.38 5.81 8.40
CA CYS A 156 7.30 4.68 8.55
C CYS A 156 7.33 3.77 7.31
N THR A 157 6.31 3.83 6.45
CA THR A 157 6.23 3.01 5.23
C THR A 157 6.65 3.82 4.02
N PHE A 158 7.50 3.25 3.18
CA PHE A 158 7.95 3.91 1.96
C PHE A 158 8.35 2.87 0.91
N TRP A 159 8.38 3.31 -0.33
CA TRP A 159 9.03 2.60 -1.43
C TRP A 159 10.48 3.06 -1.56
N MET A 160 11.40 2.13 -1.83
CA MET A 160 12.81 2.41 -2.06
C MET A 160 13.23 1.99 -3.48
N SER A 161 14.06 2.80 -4.13
CA SER A 161 14.67 2.39 -5.40
C SER A 161 15.70 1.28 -5.19
N SER A 162 15.98 0.50 -6.23
CA SER A 162 17.01 -0.55 -6.24
C SER A 162 18.39 -0.05 -6.71
N GLY A 163 18.62 1.28 -6.68
CA GLY A 163 19.80 1.92 -7.26
C GLY A 163 19.53 2.53 -8.65
N MET A 164 20.52 2.54 -9.53
CA MET A 164 20.46 2.85 -10.98
C MET A 164 19.27 3.68 -11.49
N PHE A 165 19.49 4.95 -11.83
CA PHE A 165 18.48 5.82 -12.45
C PHE A 165 18.45 5.69 -13.99
N PRO A 166 17.31 5.97 -14.65
CA PRO A 166 16.03 6.40 -14.07
C PRO A 166 15.23 5.26 -13.45
N GLN A 167 14.46 5.60 -12.42
CA GLN A 167 13.51 4.70 -11.75
C GLN A 167 12.08 5.25 -11.92
N PHE A 168 11.05 4.43 -11.74
CA PHE A 168 9.67 4.90 -11.85
C PHE A 168 8.71 4.28 -10.84
N LEU A 169 7.64 5.02 -10.56
CA LEU A 169 6.41 4.58 -9.90
C LEU A 169 5.24 4.95 -10.81
N ARG A 170 4.44 3.98 -11.24
CA ARG A 170 3.28 4.20 -12.09
C ARG A 170 2.01 3.81 -11.33
N LEU A 171 1.14 4.80 -11.17
CA LEU A 171 -0.18 4.70 -10.56
C LEU A 171 -1.22 4.55 -11.66
N VAL A 172 -1.91 3.41 -11.68
CA VAL A 172 -3.05 3.16 -12.58
C VAL A 172 -4.33 3.42 -11.80
N LEU A 173 -5.14 4.36 -12.25
CA LEU A 173 -6.40 4.69 -11.58
C LEU A 173 -7.47 3.65 -11.89
N ARG A 174 -8.40 3.45 -10.95
CA ARG A 174 -9.59 2.61 -11.16
C ARG A 174 -10.49 3.22 -12.22
N GLU A 175 -10.73 4.52 -12.10
CA GLU A 175 -11.58 5.30 -13.02
C GLU A 175 -10.80 6.52 -13.53
N PRO A 176 -11.08 6.99 -14.77
CA PRO A 176 -10.53 8.25 -15.26
C PRO A 176 -10.93 9.40 -14.33
N MET A 177 -9.96 10.21 -13.88
CA MET A 177 -10.20 11.32 -12.95
C MET A 177 -9.50 12.61 -13.37
N PRO A 178 -10.11 13.79 -13.16
CA PRO A 178 -9.48 15.07 -13.46
C PRO A 178 -8.45 15.40 -12.36
N ILE A 179 -7.17 15.14 -12.61
CA ILE A 179 -6.08 15.41 -11.65
C ILE A 179 -5.43 16.76 -11.95
N THR A 180 -5.33 17.63 -10.95
CA THR A 180 -4.70 18.95 -11.05
C THR A 180 -3.26 18.97 -10.58
N ALA A 181 -2.92 18.17 -9.56
CA ALA A 181 -1.58 18.12 -9.02
C ALA A 181 -1.27 16.74 -8.39
N VAL A 182 0.02 16.44 -8.31
CA VAL A 182 0.54 15.27 -7.58
C VAL A 182 1.35 15.79 -6.40
N GLU A 183 1.01 15.37 -5.20
CA GLU A 183 1.78 15.66 -4.00
C GLU A 183 2.63 14.45 -3.64
N ILE A 184 3.93 14.66 -3.48
CA ILE A 184 4.90 13.59 -3.27
C ILE A 184 5.73 13.93 -2.06
N SER A 185 5.81 12.99 -1.11
CA SER A 185 6.80 13.05 -0.03
C SER A 185 7.95 12.09 -0.31
N CYS A 186 9.17 12.61 -0.31
CA CYS A 186 10.35 11.85 -0.72
C CYS A 186 11.61 12.27 0.05
N CYS A 187 12.65 11.44 -0.05
CA CYS A 187 13.99 11.71 0.44
C CYS A 187 15.03 11.26 -0.61
N HIS A 188 16.16 11.98 -0.67
CA HIS A 188 17.25 11.75 -1.61
C HIS A 188 16.89 11.90 -3.09
N VAL A 189 15.68 12.32 -3.46
CA VAL A 189 15.32 12.62 -4.85
C VAL A 189 15.94 13.96 -5.26
N LYS A 190 16.52 14.03 -6.46
CA LYS A 190 17.07 15.26 -7.03
C LYS A 190 16.24 15.76 -8.20
N LYS A 191 15.98 14.91 -9.18
CA LYS A 191 15.17 15.27 -10.37
C LYS A 191 14.06 14.27 -10.56
N LEU A 192 12.85 14.80 -10.71
CA LEU A 192 11.65 14.02 -10.98
C LEU A 192 10.88 14.56 -12.17
N LYS A 193 10.18 13.68 -12.85
CA LYS A 193 9.34 13.98 -14.00
C LYS A 193 8.02 13.27 -13.85
N ILE A 194 6.94 14.02 -13.74
CA ILE A 194 5.58 13.50 -13.64
C ILE A 194 5.01 13.41 -15.03
N ARG A 195 4.67 12.19 -15.47
CA ARG A 195 3.95 11.93 -16.70
C ARG A 195 2.51 11.55 -16.38
N SER A 196 1.59 11.91 -17.25
CA SER A 196 0.19 11.52 -17.11
C SER A 196 -0.45 11.25 -18.46
N SER A 197 -1.34 10.29 -18.50
CA SER A 197 -2.03 9.86 -19.72
C SER A 197 -3.48 9.51 -19.47
N ARG A 198 -4.29 9.71 -20.50
CA ARG A 198 -5.73 9.40 -20.55
C ARG A 198 -6.02 7.95 -20.98
N SER A 199 -4.98 7.15 -21.20
CA SER A 199 -5.14 5.75 -21.59
C SER A 199 -4.16 4.84 -20.86
N ARG A 200 -4.71 3.80 -20.24
CA ARG A 200 -3.97 2.68 -19.66
C ARG A 200 -3.07 1.94 -20.64
N ARG A 201 -3.39 1.97 -21.94
CA ARG A 201 -2.65 1.25 -22.99
C ARG A 201 -1.50 2.05 -23.58
N THR A 202 -1.40 3.34 -23.27
CA THR A 202 -0.30 4.15 -23.77
C THR A 202 0.97 3.75 -23.05
N SER A 203 1.95 3.24 -23.80
CA SER A 203 3.28 3.03 -23.25
C SER A 203 3.90 4.40 -22.94
N LEU A 204 4.06 4.71 -21.65
CA LEU A 204 4.75 5.93 -21.20
C LEU A 204 6.27 5.85 -21.36
N THR A 205 6.78 4.76 -21.98
CA THR A 205 8.20 4.55 -22.23
C THR A 205 8.80 5.67 -23.05
N LEU A 206 9.88 6.22 -22.51
CA LEU A 206 10.75 7.26 -23.05
C LEU A 206 11.21 6.89 -24.48
N GLY A 207 10.59 7.44 -25.53
CA GLY A 207 11.22 7.44 -26.85
C GLY A 207 10.34 7.47 -28.10
N THR A 208 9.05 7.13 -28.04
CA THR A 208 8.25 7.00 -29.28
C THR A 208 6.83 7.52 -29.13
N VAL A 209 6.68 8.79 -28.82
CA VAL A 209 5.36 9.44 -28.94
C VAL A 209 5.53 10.68 -29.80
N ASP A 210 4.92 10.65 -30.99
CA ASP A 210 4.82 11.83 -31.83
C ASP A 210 4.11 12.94 -31.03
N PRO A 211 4.71 14.13 -30.87
CA PRO A 211 4.11 15.23 -30.09
C PRO A 211 2.82 15.78 -30.71
N LYS A 212 2.37 15.22 -31.84
CA LYS A 212 1.16 15.61 -32.58
C LYS A 212 -0.03 14.68 -32.35
N THR A 213 0.12 13.61 -31.59
CA THR A 213 -1.00 12.73 -31.25
C THR A 213 -1.76 13.32 -30.05
N PRO A 214 -3.08 13.50 -30.12
CA PRO A 214 -3.89 14.07 -29.02
C PRO A 214 -3.95 13.21 -27.74
N LEU A 215 -3.25 12.08 -27.71
CA LEU A 215 -3.14 11.14 -26.59
C LEU A 215 -1.72 11.08 -26.01
N ALA A 216 -0.81 11.94 -26.46
CA ALA A 216 0.55 11.96 -25.96
C ALA A 216 0.57 12.26 -24.45
N PRO A 217 1.39 11.54 -23.67
CA PRO A 217 1.46 11.78 -22.24
C PRO A 217 2.08 13.15 -21.98
N THR A 218 1.42 13.94 -21.14
CA THR A 218 1.96 15.22 -20.71
C THR A 218 3.01 14.99 -19.64
N ALA A 219 4.06 15.81 -19.61
CA ALA A 219 5.12 15.68 -18.63
C ALA A 219 5.45 17.02 -17.96
N THR A 220 5.49 17.02 -16.62
CA THR A 220 6.00 18.13 -15.81
C THR A 220 7.32 17.70 -15.17
N GLU A 221 8.39 18.46 -15.40
CA GLU A 221 9.68 18.25 -14.74
C GLU A 221 9.76 19.09 -13.45
N PHE A 222 10.40 18.54 -12.42
CA PHE A 222 10.59 19.20 -11.14
C PHE A 222 11.95 18.80 -10.54
N GLU A 223 12.66 19.78 -10.00
CA GLU A 223 13.93 19.59 -9.32
C GLU A 223 13.74 19.85 -7.83
N VAL A 224 14.10 18.87 -7.01
CA VAL A 224 14.04 18.95 -5.55
C VAL A 224 15.24 19.78 -5.07
N PRO A 225 15.02 20.83 -4.26
CA PRO A 225 16.11 21.65 -3.73
C PRO A 225 17.14 20.82 -2.95
N SER A 226 18.43 21.17 -3.06
CA SER A 226 19.48 20.42 -2.35
C SER A 226 19.40 20.54 -0.82
N SER A 227 18.73 21.57 -0.29
CA SER A 227 18.41 21.68 1.14
C SER A 227 17.57 20.51 1.66
N ASP A 228 16.81 19.90 0.76
CA ASP A 228 15.83 18.86 1.06
C ASP A 228 16.40 17.47 0.71
N GLY A 229 17.64 17.40 0.21
CA GLY A 229 18.24 16.17 -0.30
C GLY A 229 18.54 15.12 0.76
N SER A 230 18.62 15.49 2.04
CA SER A 230 18.89 14.57 3.16
C SER A 230 17.74 14.42 4.15
N SER A 231 16.62 15.12 3.92
CA SER A 231 15.48 15.17 4.81
C SER A 231 14.21 14.81 4.04
N GLN A 232 13.25 14.18 4.72
CA GLN A 232 11.94 13.99 4.11
C GLN A 232 11.29 15.34 3.81
N SER A 233 10.88 15.53 2.57
CA SER A 233 10.26 16.75 2.07
C SER A 233 9.04 16.43 1.22
N THR A 234 8.03 17.29 1.29
CA THR A 234 6.77 17.12 0.55
C THR A 234 6.63 18.23 -0.49
N HIS A 235 6.42 17.83 -1.74
CA HIS A 235 6.34 18.73 -2.88
C HIS A 235 5.02 18.56 -3.63
N ARG A 236 4.40 19.70 -3.97
CA ARG A 236 3.20 19.74 -4.79
C ARG A 236 3.53 20.06 -6.25
N ILE A 237 3.48 19.01 -7.05
CA ILE A 237 3.52 18.81 -8.51
C ILE A 237 2.33 19.31 -9.36
N PRO A 238 2.16 20.58 -9.80
CA PRO A 238 1.06 20.88 -10.74
C PRO A 238 1.20 20.11 -12.06
N LEU A 239 0.11 19.49 -12.52
CA LEU A 239 0.05 18.86 -13.83
C LEU A 239 -0.34 19.91 -14.87
N ALA A 240 0.66 20.47 -15.56
CA ALA A 240 0.41 21.45 -16.62
C ALA A 240 -0.06 20.76 -17.90
N GLY A 241 -0.96 21.38 -18.68
CA GLY A 241 -1.24 20.98 -20.06
C GLY A 241 -2.15 19.76 -20.27
N ILE A 242 -2.80 19.24 -19.22
CA ILE A 242 -3.86 18.22 -19.35
C ILE A 242 -5.22 18.87 -19.17
N SER A 243 -6.08 18.73 -20.17
CA SER A 243 -7.52 18.94 -19.99
C SER A 243 -8.25 17.60 -19.98
N GLY A 244 -9.01 17.38 -18.91
CA GLY A 244 -9.87 16.21 -18.73
C GLY A 244 -9.21 15.05 -17.99
N ASP A 245 -9.89 13.91 -18.04
CA ASP A 245 -9.64 12.80 -17.13
C ASP A 245 -8.36 12.03 -17.47
N VAL A 246 -7.58 11.76 -16.42
CA VAL A 246 -6.33 11.00 -16.40
C VAL A 246 -6.63 9.58 -15.94
N GLU A 247 -6.05 8.57 -16.59
CA GLU A 247 -6.14 7.17 -16.15
C GLU A 247 -4.83 6.65 -15.54
N VAL A 248 -3.69 7.27 -15.89
CA VAL A 248 -2.38 6.83 -15.44
C VAL A 248 -1.52 8.04 -15.08
N VAL A 249 -0.85 7.96 -13.93
CA VAL A 249 0.19 8.90 -13.50
C VAL A 249 1.48 8.12 -13.30
N GLU A 250 2.58 8.56 -13.91
CA GLU A 250 3.90 7.96 -13.76
C GLU A 250 4.88 8.99 -13.22
N ILE A 251 5.46 8.69 -12.07
CA ILE A 251 6.53 9.46 -11.44
C ILE A 251 7.83 8.82 -11.89
N VAL A 252 8.62 9.56 -12.66
CA VAL A 252 9.95 9.13 -13.11
C VAL A 252 10.99 9.88 -12.30
N ILE A 253 11.84 9.15 -11.60
CA ILE A 253 12.96 9.68 -10.84
C ILE A 253 14.19 9.59 -11.72
N GLU A 254 14.62 10.73 -12.25
CA GLU A 254 15.74 10.81 -13.21
C GLU A 254 17.11 10.78 -12.52
N SER A 255 17.18 11.30 -11.29
CA SER A 255 18.40 11.23 -10.46
C SER A 255 18.11 11.47 -8.98
N GLY A 256 19.00 10.96 -8.12
CA GLY A 256 19.01 11.19 -6.68
C GLY A 256 20.24 11.96 -6.21
N TYR A 257 20.18 12.44 -4.96
CA TYR A 257 21.30 12.92 -4.16
C TYR A 257 22.10 11.78 -3.52
N SER A 258 21.53 10.58 -3.49
CA SER A 258 22.13 9.33 -3.03
C SER A 258 21.95 8.25 -4.09
N ASP A 259 22.62 7.12 -3.93
CA ASP A 259 22.48 5.96 -4.81
C ASP A 259 21.05 5.38 -4.76
N PHE A 260 20.38 5.54 -3.61
CA PHE A 260 19.01 5.11 -3.36
C PHE A 260 18.12 6.29 -3.02
N VAL A 261 16.85 6.21 -3.40
CA VAL A 261 15.82 7.20 -3.08
C VAL A 261 14.64 6.54 -2.39
N CYS A 262 13.94 7.32 -1.57
CA CYS A 262 12.74 6.87 -0.88
C CYS A 262 11.56 7.76 -1.27
N VAL A 263 10.41 7.13 -1.51
CA VAL A 263 9.12 7.80 -1.70
C VAL A 263 8.18 7.30 -0.61
N TYR A 264 7.76 8.19 0.28
CA TYR A 264 6.93 7.86 1.44
C TYR A 264 5.47 7.77 1.05
N PHE A 265 4.94 8.83 0.44
CA PHE A 265 3.57 8.84 -0.04
C PHE A 265 3.42 9.64 -1.33
N VAL A 266 2.36 9.30 -2.07
CA VAL A 266 1.89 10.03 -3.24
C VAL A 266 0.39 10.27 -3.11
N HIS A 267 -0.01 11.55 -3.12
CA HIS A 267 -1.41 11.94 -3.14
C HIS A 267 -1.77 12.59 -4.47
N LEU A 268 -2.92 12.19 -5.02
CA LEU A 268 -3.48 12.77 -6.23
C LEU A 268 -4.50 13.84 -5.86
N ARG A 269 -4.28 15.07 -6.34
CA ARG A 269 -5.19 16.20 -6.14
C ARG A 269 -6.17 16.25 -7.31
N LEU A 270 -7.45 16.07 -7.01
CA LEU A 270 -8.53 16.17 -7.98
C LEU A 270 -8.79 17.64 -8.34
N ALA A 271 -9.38 17.89 -9.51
CA ALA A 271 -9.96 19.18 -9.84
C ALA A 271 -11.24 19.38 -9.01
N ASP A 272 -11.47 20.61 -8.56
CA ASP A 272 -12.76 20.96 -7.98
C ASP A 272 -13.84 20.73 -9.04
N PRO A 273 -15.00 20.15 -8.67
CA PRO A 273 -16.11 20.02 -9.58
C PRO A 273 -16.48 21.43 -10.07
N PRO A 274 -16.79 21.61 -11.38
CA PRO A 274 -17.22 22.90 -11.87
C PRO A 274 -18.43 23.33 -11.03
N ALA A 275 -18.30 24.44 -10.32
CA ALA A 275 -19.40 25.01 -9.55
C ALA A 275 -20.61 25.05 -10.47
N ALA A 276 -21.70 24.38 -10.07
CA ALA A 276 -22.94 24.37 -10.82
C ALA A 276 -23.32 25.84 -11.05
N SER A 277 -23.09 26.33 -12.26
CA SER A 277 -23.42 27.70 -12.63
C SER A 277 -24.91 27.86 -12.43
N ASP A 278 -25.30 28.81 -11.58
CA ASP A 278 -26.68 29.23 -11.37
C ASP A 278 -27.36 29.36 -12.73
N ALA A 279 -28.24 28.39 -13.01
CA ALA A 279 -29.08 28.40 -14.18
C ALA A 279 -30.03 29.59 -14.06
N ASP A 280 -29.67 30.69 -14.71
CA ASP A 280 -30.53 31.48 -15.58
C ASP A 280 -32.03 31.42 -15.17
N ASP A 281 -32.37 32.14 -14.09
CA ASP A 281 -33.75 32.54 -13.81
C ASP A 281 -34.12 33.59 -14.86
N GLY A 282 -34.51 33.09 -16.03
CA GLY A 282 -35.09 33.85 -17.12
C GLY A 282 -36.39 34.49 -16.65
N GLY A 283 -36.28 35.66 -16.03
CA GLY A 283 -37.36 36.60 -15.78
C GLY A 283 -37.95 37.06 -17.10
N ASN A 284 -38.98 36.34 -17.54
CA ASN A 284 -39.80 36.65 -18.69
C ASN A 284 -40.70 37.86 -18.37
N ASP A 285 -40.16 39.08 -18.50
CA ASP A 285 -40.93 40.32 -18.44
C ASP A 285 -41.62 40.59 -19.80
N ASP A 286 -42.59 39.73 -20.13
CA ASP A 286 -43.67 40.07 -21.05
C ASP A 286 -44.85 40.58 -20.22
N ASN A 287 -45.01 41.90 -20.09
CA ASN A 287 -46.35 42.47 -19.90
C ASN A 287 -46.46 43.93 -20.37
N ASP A 288 -47.07 44.06 -21.55
CA ASP A 288 -48.26 44.87 -21.80
C ASP A 288 -48.31 46.30 -21.24
N SER A 289 -48.22 47.28 -22.15
CA SER A 289 -49.06 48.48 -22.08
C SER A 289 -49.24 49.08 -23.48
N GLN A 290 -50.30 48.61 -24.13
CA GLN A 290 -51.09 49.45 -25.04
C GLN A 290 -51.64 50.71 -24.32
N ALA A 291 -52.11 51.66 -25.14
CA ALA A 291 -52.89 52.87 -24.82
C ALA A 291 -52.06 54.09 -24.40
N LYS A 292 -52.23 55.31 -24.92
CA LYS A 292 -53.29 56.00 -25.69
C LYS A 292 -52.62 57.26 -26.28
N ARG A 293 -52.97 57.64 -27.52
CA ARG A 293 -53.53 58.96 -27.89
C ARG A 293 -52.87 60.20 -27.30
#